data_AF-W2KP94-F1
#
_entry.id   AF-W2KP94-F1
#
_cell.length_a   1.000
_cell.length_b   1.000
_cell.length_c   1.000
_cell.angle_alpha   90.00
_cell.angle_beta   90.00
_cell.angle_gamma   90.00
#
_symmetry.space_group_name_H-M   'P 1'
#
loop_
_entity.id
_entity.type
_entity.pdbx_description
1 polymer ?
#
loop_
_entity_poly.entity_id
_entity_poly.type
_entity_poly.pdbx_seq_one_letter_code
_entity_poly.pdbx_strand_id
1 'polypeptide(L)'
;MLKGRSTDDIFKTLELNMAGNKIFEEPKFMTWVVQVAKVEKQNPEEMILSKLMTQYTPDSLAKMIASAKKVSTTEGLAILLQAQQRRVWMDAGKSGDDVFKLLKLDETGSTLFKRSRFSTWTSYVDDFNRNNPNDAISLFSLLAKR
;
A
#
# COMPACT_ATOMS: atom_id res chain seq x y z
N MET A 1 -16.23 -24.76 7.43
CA MET A 1 -17.02 -23.51 7.56
C MET A 1 -16.71 -22.88 8.91
N LEU A 2 -16.00 -21.76 8.95
CA LEU A 2 -15.84 -20.95 10.17
C LEU A 2 -17.11 -20.14 10.39
N LYS A 3 -18.16 -20.75 10.96
CA LYS A 3 -19.34 -19.99 11.38
C LYS A 3 -18.97 -19.18 12.63
N GLY A 4 -18.77 -17.87 12.47
CA GLY A 4 -18.96 -16.91 13.56
C GLY A 4 -17.79 -16.05 14.01
N ARG A 5 -16.59 -16.13 13.40
CA ARG A 5 -15.48 -15.23 13.77
C ARG A 5 -15.12 -14.33 12.58
N SER A 6 -15.22 -13.00 12.75
CA SER A 6 -14.84 -12.04 11.72
C SER A 6 -13.34 -12.14 11.42
N THR A 7 -12.92 -11.80 10.20
CA THR A 7 -11.49 -11.65 9.87
C THR A 7 -10.82 -10.65 10.81
N ASP A 8 -11.55 -9.64 11.31
CA ASP A 8 -11.07 -8.71 12.34
C ASP A 8 -10.79 -9.36 13.69
N ASP A 9 -11.66 -10.28 14.13
CA ASP A 9 -11.47 -10.99 15.39
C ASP A 9 -10.25 -11.93 15.29
N ILE A 10 -10.06 -12.57 14.13
CA ILE A 10 -8.85 -13.37 13.86
C ILE A 10 -7.61 -12.48 13.90
N PHE A 11 -7.65 -11.29 13.30
CA PHE A 11 -6.53 -10.33 13.32
C PHE A 11 -6.11 -9.98 14.76
N LYS A 12 -7.09 -9.70 15.63
CA LYS A 12 -6.86 -9.41 17.06
C LYS A 12 -6.39 -10.63 17.84
N THR A 13 -6.99 -11.80 17.60
CA THR A 13 -6.59 -13.07 18.25
C THR A 13 -5.14 -13.42 17.94
N LEU A 14 -4.68 -13.10 16.72
CA LEU A 14 -3.29 -13.31 16.30
C LEU A 14 -2.35 -12.17 16.76
N GLU A 15 -2.85 -11.21 17.53
CA GLU A 15 -2.10 -10.07 18.08
C GLU A 15 -1.47 -9.16 17.01
N LEU A 16 -2.00 -9.21 15.78
CA LEU A 16 -1.45 -8.47 14.64
C LEU A 16 -1.65 -6.95 14.77
N ASN A 17 -2.59 -6.50 15.62
CA ASN A 17 -2.75 -5.09 15.99
C ASN A 17 -1.60 -4.56 16.86
N MET A 18 -0.76 -5.44 17.41
CA MET A 18 0.41 -5.07 18.23
C MET A 18 1.74 -5.28 17.49
N ALA A 19 1.70 -5.81 16.27
CA ALA A 19 2.90 -6.14 15.49
C ALA A 19 3.71 -4.90 15.02
N GLY A 20 3.12 -3.71 15.07
CA GLY A 20 3.75 -2.47 14.65
C GLY A 20 4.30 -2.55 13.22
N ASN A 21 5.42 -1.88 12.95
CA ASN A 21 5.99 -1.81 11.60
C ASN A 21 6.58 -3.14 11.07
N LYS A 22 6.57 -4.22 11.85
CA LYS A 22 7.09 -5.54 11.49
C LYS A 22 6.01 -6.55 11.11
N ILE A 23 4.75 -6.14 10.94
CA ILE A 23 3.64 -7.04 10.63
C ILE A 23 3.88 -7.98 9.44
N PHE A 24 4.62 -7.54 8.41
CA PHE A 24 4.95 -8.37 7.25
C PHE A 24 5.98 -9.46 7.56
N GLU A 25 6.74 -9.32 8.65
CA GLU A 25 7.70 -10.32 9.14
C GLU A 25 7.02 -11.37 10.04
N GLU A 26 5.81 -11.10 10.53
CA GLU A 26 5.06 -11.99 11.41
C GLU A 26 4.43 -13.16 10.63
N PRO A 27 4.80 -14.43 10.91
CA PRO A 27 4.21 -15.58 10.20
C PRO A 27 2.68 -15.68 10.37
N LYS A 28 2.16 -15.17 11.51
CA LYS A 28 0.72 -15.09 11.79
C LYS A 28 0.00 -14.15 10.82
N PHE A 29 0.67 -13.15 10.25
CA PHE A 29 0.07 -12.25 9.26
C PHE A 29 -0.32 -13.00 7.99
N MET A 30 0.58 -13.85 7.45
CA MET A 30 0.26 -14.68 6.29
C MET A 30 -0.86 -15.69 6.58
N THR A 31 -0.94 -16.19 7.82
CA THR A 31 -2.08 -17.03 8.24
C THR A 31 -3.39 -16.26 8.13
N TRP A 32 -3.43 -15.02 8.61
CA TRP A 32 -4.61 -14.16 8.50
C TRP A 32 -4.96 -13.81 7.05
N VAL A 33 -3.98 -13.47 6.21
CA VAL A 33 -4.15 -13.22 4.77
C VAL A 33 -4.85 -14.39 4.08
N VAL A 34 -4.43 -15.63 4.37
CA VAL A 34 -5.08 -16.84 3.84
C VAL A 34 -6.53 -16.97 4.32
N GLN A 35 -6.86 -16.56 5.55
CA GLN A 35 -8.25 -16.54 6.01
C GLN A 35 -9.09 -15.49 5.30
N VAL A 36 -8.55 -14.28 5.07
CA VAL A 36 -9.23 -13.24 4.29
C VAL A 36 -9.52 -13.74 2.87
N ALA A 37 -8.52 -14.31 2.18
CA ALA A 37 -8.70 -14.88 0.84
C ALA A 37 -9.64 -16.11 0.79
N LYS A 38 -9.93 -16.72 1.93
CA LYS A 38 -10.97 -17.78 2.04
C LYS A 38 -12.39 -17.20 2.07
N VAL A 39 -12.55 -16.01 2.64
CA VAL A 39 -13.86 -15.34 2.83
C VAL A 39 -14.17 -14.41 1.66
N GLU A 40 -13.22 -13.55 1.28
CA GLU A 40 -13.32 -12.64 0.14
C GLU A 40 -12.62 -13.25 -1.08
N LYS A 41 -13.39 -13.45 -2.16
CA LYS A 41 -12.94 -14.18 -3.35
C LYS A 41 -12.67 -13.29 -4.55
N GLN A 42 -13.23 -12.09 -4.57
CA GLN A 42 -13.12 -11.17 -5.70
C GLN A 42 -11.93 -10.23 -5.52
N ASN A 43 -11.80 -9.62 -4.35
CA ASN A 43 -10.75 -8.63 -4.07
C ASN A 43 -10.23 -8.71 -2.61
N PRO A 44 -9.59 -9.82 -2.21
CA PRO A 44 -9.08 -9.98 -0.85
C PRO A 44 -8.02 -8.92 -0.49
N GLU A 45 -7.25 -8.43 -1.46
CA GLU A 45 -6.25 -7.38 -1.27
C GLU A 45 -6.85 -6.05 -0.84
N GLU A 46 -8.07 -5.72 -1.24
CA GLU A 46 -8.79 -4.53 -0.76
C GLU A 46 -9.12 -4.64 0.73
N MET A 47 -9.64 -5.79 1.18
CA MET A 47 -9.93 -6.02 2.59
C MET A 47 -8.65 -6.02 3.44
N ILE A 48 -7.58 -6.66 2.93
CA ILE A 48 -6.26 -6.66 3.59
C ILE A 48 -5.72 -5.24 3.70
N LEU A 49 -5.71 -4.48 2.60
CA LEU A 49 -5.20 -3.13 2.58
C LEU A 49 -6.02 -2.20 3.49
N SER A 50 -7.35 -2.28 3.41
CA SER A 50 -8.26 -1.48 4.25
C SER A 50 -7.95 -1.69 5.72
N LYS A 51 -7.76 -2.96 6.14
CA LYS A 51 -7.36 -3.27 7.51
C LYS A 51 -6.03 -2.62 7.89
N LEU A 52 -5.02 -2.71 7.04
CA LEU A 52 -3.71 -2.09 7.28
C LEU A 52 -3.79 -0.56 7.33
N MET A 53 -4.63 0.06 6.49
CA MET A 53 -4.86 1.52 6.51
C MET A 53 -5.46 2.02 7.82
N THR A 54 -6.14 1.16 8.60
CA THR A 54 -6.59 1.52 9.96
C THR A 54 -5.47 1.57 11.00
N GLN A 55 -4.30 0.98 10.70
CA GLN A 55 -3.20 0.81 11.65
C GLN A 55 -2.00 1.71 11.33
N TYR A 56 -1.84 2.10 10.07
CA TYR A 56 -0.64 2.76 9.59
C TYR A 56 -0.97 4.03 8.83
N THR A 57 -0.15 5.06 9.01
CA THR A 57 -0.18 6.24 8.14
C THR A 57 0.13 5.85 6.68
N PRO A 58 -0.38 6.59 5.68
CA PRO A 58 -0.19 6.21 4.28
C PRO A 58 1.28 6.07 3.85
N ASP A 59 2.16 6.96 4.30
CA ASP A 59 3.58 6.93 3.95
C ASP A 59 4.33 5.77 4.62
N SER A 60 4.02 5.47 5.89
CA SER A 60 4.60 4.33 6.59
C SER A 60 4.16 3.01 5.96
N LEU A 61 2.87 2.89 5.61
CA LEU A 61 2.32 1.70 4.97
C LEU A 61 2.95 1.47 3.60
N ALA A 62 3.05 2.50 2.77
CA ALA A 62 3.71 2.41 1.46
C ALA A 62 5.18 1.97 1.59
N LYS A 63 5.89 2.50 2.60
CA LYS A 63 7.27 2.08 2.90
C LYS A 63 7.34 0.60 3.32
N MET A 64 6.44 0.15 4.19
CA MET A 64 6.39 -1.23 4.67
C MET A 64 6.09 -2.20 3.51
N ILE A 65 5.11 -1.89 2.66
CA ILE A 65 4.80 -2.67 1.46
C ILE A 65 6.00 -2.72 0.52
N ALA A 66 6.67 -1.58 0.28
CA ALA A 66 7.85 -1.55 -0.58
C ALA A 66 9.03 -2.36 -0.01
N SER A 67 9.17 -2.47 1.32
CA SER A 67 10.13 -3.37 1.95
C SER A 67 9.73 -4.84 1.81
N ALA A 68 8.45 -5.18 2.04
CA ALA A 68 7.92 -6.53 1.91
C ALA A 68 8.03 -7.05 0.46
N LYS A 69 7.98 -6.17 -0.54
CA LYS A 69 8.20 -6.51 -1.95
C LYS A 69 9.62 -7.05 -2.23
N LYS A 70 10.60 -6.76 -1.37
CA LYS A 70 12.00 -7.23 -1.54
C LYS A 70 12.26 -8.58 -0.89
N VAL A 71 11.28 -9.14 -0.18
CA VAL A 71 11.40 -10.41 0.55
C VAL A 71 10.57 -11.46 -0.20
N SER A 72 11.21 -12.55 -0.64
CA SER A 72 10.61 -13.56 -1.52
C SER A 72 9.30 -14.14 -0.98
N THR A 73 9.18 -14.33 0.33
CA THR A 73 7.97 -14.89 0.96
C THR A 73 6.78 -13.94 1.00
N THR A 74 7.02 -12.62 0.90
CA THR A 74 5.98 -11.59 0.94
C THR A 74 5.82 -10.81 -0.36
N GLU A 75 6.69 -11.05 -1.34
CA GLU A 75 6.76 -10.30 -2.61
C GLU A 75 5.41 -10.29 -3.33
N GLY A 76 4.81 -11.46 -3.54
CA GLY A 76 3.54 -11.58 -4.26
C GLY A 76 2.41 -10.77 -3.61
N LEU A 77 2.24 -10.88 -2.29
CA LEU A 77 1.25 -10.09 -1.56
C LEU A 77 1.56 -8.59 -1.62
N ALA A 78 2.83 -8.21 -1.44
CA ALA A 78 3.23 -6.81 -1.45
C ALA A 78 3.01 -6.14 -2.83
N ILE A 79 3.20 -6.87 -3.93
CA ILE A 79 2.87 -6.39 -5.28
C ILE A 79 1.38 -6.07 -5.39
N LEU A 80 0.51 -7.00 -4.95
CA LEU A 80 -0.94 -6.81 -4.99
C LEU A 80 -1.37 -5.62 -4.12
N LEU A 81 -0.86 -5.54 -2.88
CA LEU A 81 -1.18 -4.44 -1.97
C LEU A 81 -0.68 -3.09 -2.50
N GLN A 82 0.49 -3.02 -3.13
CA GLN A 82 0.99 -1.77 -3.71
C GLN A 82 0.14 -1.33 -4.91
N ALA A 83 -0.33 -2.27 -5.73
CA ALA A 83 -1.25 -1.97 -6.83
C ALA A 83 -2.61 -1.48 -6.31
N GLN A 84 -3.19 -2.19 -5.33
CA GLN A 84 -4.44 -1.80 -4.71
C GLN A 84 -4.34 -0.45 -3.99
N GLN A 85 -3.21 -0.16 -3.34
CA GLN A 85 -2.96 1.14 -2.70
C GLN A 85 -3.00 2.29 -3.72
N ARG A 86 -2.44 2.11 -4.91
CA ARG A 86 -2.50 3.13 -5.98
C ARG A 86 -3.91 3.29 -6.53
N ARG A 87 -4.67 2.20 -6.68
CA ARG A 87 -6.09 2.25 -7.10
C ARG A 87 -6.92 3.06 -6.11
N VAL A 88 -6.80 2.79 -4.81
CA VAL A 88 -7.50 3.56 -3.76
C VAL A 88 -7.20 5.06 -3.85
N TRP A 89 -5.97 5.46 -4.17
CA TRP A 89 -5.64 6.88 -4.36
C TRP A 89 -6.26 7.47 -5.63
N MET A 90 -6.28 6.72 -6.73
CA MET A 90 -6.93 7.15 -7.98
C MET A 90 -8.45 7.29 -7.81
N ASP A 91 -9.10 6.30 -7.17
CA ASP A 91 -10.54 6.31 -6.92
C ASP A 91 -10.95 7.45 -5.98
N ALA A 92 -10.04 7.86 -5.09
CA ALA A 92 -10.19 9.04 -4.24
C ALA A 92 -9.85 10.38 -4.95
N GLY A 93 -9.61 10.35 -6.27
CA GLY A 93 -9.34 11.52 -7.10
C GLY A 93 -8.04 12.26 -6.77
N LYS A 94 -7.04 11.57 -6.21
CA LYS A 94 -5.78 12.23 -5.80
C LYS A 94 -4.95 12.64 -7.01
N SER A 95 -4.40 13.85 -7.00
CA SER A 95 -3.42 14.26 -7.99
C SER A 95 -2.04 13.66 -7.71
N GLY A 96 -1.13 13.74 -8.69
CA GLY A 96 0.28 13.39 -8.47
C GLY A 96 0.94 14.24 -7.37
N ASP A 97 0.53 15.51 -7.22
CA ASP A 97 0.99 16.39 -6.14
C ASP A 97 0.46 15.94 -4.77
N ASP A 98 -0.80 15.49 -4.68
CA ASP A 98 -1.39 14.98 -3.44
C ASP A 98 -0.69 13.70 -2.97
N VAL A 99 -0.46 12.75 -3.88
CA VAL A 99 0.22 11.49 -3.53
C VAL A 99 1.67 11.74 -3.13
N PHE A 100 2.34 12.73 -3.73
CA PHE A 100 3.70 13.12 -3.35
C PHE A 100 3.78 13.56 -1.87
N LYS A 101 2.85 14.41 -1.43
CA LYS A 101 2.73 14.87 -0.04
C LYS A 101 2.25 13.78 0.90
N LEU A 102 1.27 12.97 0.46
CA LEU A 102 0.76 11.82 1.21
C LEU A 102 1.86 10.82 1.54
N LEU A 103 2.88 10.72 0.67
CA LEU A 103 4.07 9.89 0.87
C LEU A 103 5.23 10.64 1.54
N LYS A 104 5.01 11.86 2.03
CA LYS A 104 5.98 12.76 2.67
C LYS A 104 7.29 12.84 1.89
N LEU A 105 7.19 13.02 0.58
CA LEU A 105 8.35 13.13 -0.31
C LEU A 105 8.88 14.58 -0.36
N ASP A 106 8.02 15.56 -0.10
CA ASP A 106 8.34 16.98 0.08
C ASP A 106 9.24 17.24 1.29
N GLU A 107 9.22 16.36 2.28
CA GLU A 107 10.08 16.44 3.46
C GLU A 107 11.48 15.80 3.26
N THR A 108 11.79 15.23 2.09
CA THR A 108 12.99 14.39 1.90
C THR A 108 14.23 15.12 1.39
N GLY A 109 14.06 16.33 0.86
CA GLY A 109 15.13 17.15 0.30
C GLY A 109 16.01 16.39 -0.71
N SER A 110 17.33 16.51 -0.56
CA SER A 110 18.32 15.87 -1.46
C SER A 110 18.33 14.33 -1.42
N THR A 111 17.58 13.70 -0.50
CA THR A 111 17.50 12.24 -0.40
C THR A 111 16.32 11.62 -1.12
N LEU A 112 15.51 12.43 -1.82
CA LEU A 112 14.28 12.03 -2.51
C LEU A 112 14.42 10.73 -3.31
N PHE A 113 15.38 10.69 -4.24
CA PHE A 113 15.59 9.56 -5.15
C PHE A 113 16.04 8.27 -4.47
N LYS A 114 16.47 8.33 -3.20
CA LYS A 114 16.88 7.15 -2.41
C LYS A 114 15.70 6.52 -1.66
N ARG A 115 14.50 7.12 -1.66
CA ARG A 115 13.35 6.63 -0.89
C ARG A 115 12.55 5.62 -1.69
N SER A 116 12.22 4.48 -1.09
CA SER A 116 11.33 3.49 -1.72
C SER A 116 9.96 4.08 -2.09
N ARG A 117 9.46 5.01 -1.26
CA ARG A 117 8.21 5.76 -1.51
C ARG A 117 8.27 6.59 -2.80
N PHE A 118 9.45 7.03 -3.25
CA PHE A 118 9.60 7.74 -4.53
C PHE A 118 9.23 6.83 -5.70
N SER A 119 9.70 5.57 -5.70
CA SER A 119 9.31 4.59 -6.71
C SER A 119 7.81 4.25 -6.67
N THR A 120 7.21 4.23 -5.47
CA THR A 120 5.75 4.07 -5.35
C THR A 120 5.00 5.24 -6.00
N TRP A 121 5.48 6.48 -5.79
CA TRP A 121 4.93 7.67 -6.40
C TRP A 121 5.11 7.68 -7.93
N THR A 122 6.28 7.30 -8.46
CA THR A 122 6.46 7.24 -9.92
C THR A 122 5.50 6.24 -10.56
N SER A 123 5.33 5.05 -9.96
CA SER A 123 4.34 4.07 -10.44
C SER A 123 2.90 4.58 -10.35
N TYR A 124 2.59 5.47 -9.40
CA TYR A 124 1.28 6.12 -9.34
C TYR A 124 1.07 7.07 -10.51
N VAL A 125 2.05 7.92 -10.83
CA VAL A 125 1.97 8.84 -11.96
C VAL A 125 1.85 8.07 -13.28
N ASP A 126 2.59 6.96 -13.42
CA ASP A 126 2.49 6.10 -14.60
C ASP A 126 1.09 5.50 -14.77
N ASP A 127 0.51 4.95 -13.69
CA ASP A 127 -0.84 4.38 -13.73
C ASP A 127 -1.91 5.45 -13.93
N PHE A 128 -1.76 6.63 -13.31
CA PHE A 128 -2.64 7.78 -13.50
C PHE A 128 -2.66 8.21 -14.97
N ASN A 129 -1.49 8.35 -15.61
CA ASN A 129 -1.37 8.75 -17.01
C ASN A 129 -1.94 7.70 -17.96
N ARG A 130 -1.75 6.41 -17.67
CA ARG A 130 -2.35 5.32 -18.47
C ARG A 130 -3.88 5.34 -18.42
N ASN A 131 -4.45 5.66 -17.26
CA ASN A 131 -5.90 5.71 -17.06
C ASN A 131 -6.52 7.03 -17.54
N ASN A 132 -5.73 8.11 -17.61
CA ASN A 132 -6.18 9.45 -18.00
C ASN A 132 -5.26 10.03 -19.10
N PRO A 133 -5.23 9.45 -20.31
CA PRO A 133 -4.26 9.83 -21.34
C PRO A 133 -4.40 11.29 -21.81
N ASN A 134 -5.61 11.86 -21.76
CA ASN A 134 -5.87 13.26 -22.13
C ASN A 134 -5.41 14.26 -21.06
N ASP A 135 -5.27 13.80 -19.81
CA ASP A 135 -4.87 14.60 -18.66
C ASP A 135 -3.48 14.19 -18.15
N ALA A 136 -2.67 13.56 -19.01
CA ALA A 136 -1.38 13.01 -18.65
C ALA A 136 -0.44 14.10 -18.09
N ILE A 137 0.18 13.79 -16.95
CA ILE A 137 1.04 14.70 -16.21
C ILE A 137 2.51 14.29 -16.38
N SER A 138 3.37 15.27 -16.63
CA SER A 138 4.82 15.05 -16.67
C SER A 138 5.41 14.90 -15.26
N LEU A 139 6.14 13.81 -15.04
CA LEU A 139 6.90 13.57 -13.80
C LEU A 139 7.91 14.70 -13.53
N PHE A 140 8.60 15.16 -14.58
CA PHE A 140 9.54 16.28 -14.49
C PHE A 140 8.83 17.57 -14.07
N SER A 141 7.65 17.84 -14.62
CA SER A 141 6.87 19.04 -14.24
C SER A 141 6.41 18.99 -12.79
N LEU A 142 6.09 17.81 -12.24
CA LEU A 142 5.77 17.66 -10.82
C LEU A 142 6.99 17.92 -9.93
N LEU A 143 8.18 17.46 -10.35
CA LEU A 143 9.42 17.65 -9.61
C LEU A 143 9.94 19.10 -9.67
N ALA A 144 9.80 19.77 -10.82
CA ALA A 144 10.25 21.15 -11.00
C ALA A 144 9.49 22.17 -10.12
N LYS A 145 8.36 21.77 -9.52
CA LYS A 145 7.59 22.58 -8.57
C LYS A 145 8.17 22.56 -7.14
N ARG A 146 9.20 21.76 -6.87
CA ARG A 146 9.70 21.46 -5.51
C ARG A 146 11.04 22.12 -5.23
#